data_AF-A0A1J1LTX1-F1
#
_entry.id   AF-A0A1J1LTX1-F1
#
_cell.length_a   1.000
_cell.length_b   1.000
_cell.length_c   1.000
_cell.angle_alpha   90.00
_cell.angle_beta   90.00
_cell.angle_gamma   90.00
#
_symmetry.space_group_name_H-M   'P 1'
#
loop_
_entity.id
_entity.type
_entity.pdbx_description
1 polymer ?
#
loop_
_entity_poly.entity_id
_entity_poly.type
_entity_poly.pdbx_seq_one_letter_code
_entity_poly.pdbx_strand_id
1 'polypeptide(L)' 'MREGKGSVFDNICKFIAENFSEDLASWLLGSPIQLTQLSPTELSLEPIRADSLILLQSDELVLHTEFQT' A
#
# COMPACT_ATOMS: atom_id res chain seq x y z
N MET A 1 6.06 -20.03 -18.58
CA MET A 1 5.58 -18.69 -18.18
C MET A 1 4.12 -18.85 -17.82
N ARG A 2 3.79 -18.89 -16.52
CA ARG A 2 2.40 -18.83 -16.07
C ARG A 2 2.09 -17.35 -15.89
N GLU A 3 1.11 -16.85 -16.62
CA GLU A 3 0.51 -15.56 -16.28
C GLU A 3 0.01 -15.65 -14.84
N GLY A 4 0.57 -14.82 -13.96
CA GLY A 4 0.18 -14.72 -12.56
C GLY A 4 -1.23 -14.16 -12.49
N LYS A 5 -2.24 -15.03 -12.51
CA LYS A 5 -3.57 -14.66 -12.04
C LYS A 5 -3.44 -14.40 -10.55
N GLY A 6 -3.44 -13.11 -10.17
CA GLY A 6 -3.52 -12.70 -8.77
C GLY A 6 -4.58 -13.49 -8.04
N SER A 7 -4.22 -14.00 -6.85
CA SER A 7 -5.16 -14.77 -6.07
C SER A 7 -6.33 -13.87 -5.68
N VAL A 8 -7.51 -14.46 -5.44
CA VAL A 8 -8.69 -13.69 -4.98
C VAL A 8 -8.38 -12.88 -3.71
N PHE A 9 -7.39 -13.31 -2.91
CA PHE A 9 -6.97 -12.64 -1.67
C PHE A 9 -6.13 -11.39 -1.93
N ASP A 10 -5.24 -11.39 -2.91
CA ASP A 10 -4.42 -10.21 -3.25
C ASP A 10 -5.31 -9.03 -3.65
N ASN A 11 -6.40 -9.32 -4.36
CA ASN A 11 -7.41 -8.32 -4.72
C ASN A 11 -8.16 -7.76 -3.50
N ILE A 12 -8.43 -8.58 -2.48
CA ILE A 12 -9.12 -8.13 -1.26
C ILE A 12 -8.19 -7.26 -0.41
N CYS A 13 -6.94 -7.71 -0.18
CA CYS A 13 -5.97 -6.93 0.58
C CYS A 13 -5.67 -5.58 -0.10
N LYS A 14 -5.53 -5.57 -1.43
CA LYS A 14 -5.38 -4.34 -2.21
C LYS A 14 -6.61 -3.43 -2.06
N PHE A 15 -7.82 -3.97 -2.22
CA PHE A 15 -9.05 -3.21 -2.03
C PHE A 15 -9.14 -2.57 -0.64
N ILE A 16 -8.80 -3.31 0.42
CA ILE A 16 -8.82 -2.80 1.79
C ILE A 16 -7.80 -1.67 1.95
N ALA A 17 -6.57 -1.86 1.47
CA ALA A 17 -5.51 -0.86 1.60
C ALA A 17 -5.83 0.43 0.82
N GLU A 18 -6.53 0.35 -0.31
CA GLU A 18 -6.92 1.50 -1.12
C GLU A 18 -8.12 2.27 -0.54
N ASN A 19 -9.09 1.57 0.06
CA ASN A 19 -10.37 2.17 0.48
C ASN A 19 -10.45 2.45 1.99
N PHE A 20 -9.64 1.78 2.79
CA PHE A 20 -9.66 1.81 4.26
C PHE A 20 -8.25 1.99 4.83
N SER A 21 -7.45 2.83 4.20
CA SER A 21 -6.03 3.04 4.47
C SER A 21 -5.75 3.52 5.91
N GLU A 22 -6.55 4.46 6.43
CA GLU A 22 -6.44 4.96 7.82
C GLU A 22 -6.80 3.89 8.86
N ASP A 23 -7.87 3.14 8.62
CA ASP A 23 -8.30 2.04 9.50
C ASP A 23 -7.25 0.93 9.54
N LEU A 24 -6.72 0.56 8.37
CA LEU A 24 -5.65 -0.41 8.24
C LEU A 24 -4.39 0.02 9.01
N ALA A 25 -3.98 1.28 8.86
CA ALA A 25 -2.82 1.81 9.56
C ALA A 25 -3.03 1.88 11.06
N SER A 26 -4.22 2.33 11.50
CA SER A 26 -4.57 2.40 12.91
C SER A 26 -4.58 1.02 13.56
N TRP A 27 -5.07 0.00 12.85
CA TRP A 27 -5.04 -1.39 13.28
C TRP A 27 -3.60 -1.92 13.38
N LEU A 28 -2.76 -1.67 12.37
CA LEU A 28 -1.37 -2.13 12.34
C LEU A 28 -0.51 -1.52 13.45
N LEU A 29 -0.73 -0.23 13.75
CA LEU A 29 0.04 0.52 14.73
C LEU A 29 -0.53 0.42 16.15
N GLY A 30 -1.75 -0.11 16.30
CA GLY A 30 -2.44 -0.22 17.59
C GLY A 30 -2.97 1.11 18.15
N SER A 31 -2.93 2.18 17.36
CA SER A 31 -3.43 3.51 17.74
C SER A 31 -3.91 4.28 16.51
N PRO A 32 -4.96 5.13 16.64
CA PRO A 32 -5.38 6.01 15.56
C PRO A 32 -4.24 6.90 15.08
N ILE A 33 -4.06 6.99 13.76
CA ILE A 33 -3.07 7.87 13.15
C ILE A 33 -3.72 8.64 12.01
N GLN A 34 -3.53 9.95 11.99
CA GLN A 34 -3.92 10.75 10.83
C GLN A 34 -2.84 10.61 9.79
N LEU A 35 -3.24 10.13 8.61
CA LEU A 35 -2.33 9.92 7.50
C LEU A 35 -2.76 10.78 6.33
N THR A 36 -1.77 11.35 5.65
CA THR A 36 -1.97 12.01 4.38
C THR A 36 -1.37 11.14 3.28
N GLN A 37 -2.01 11.16 2.11
CA GLN A 37 -1.45 10.47 0.95
C GLN A 37 -0.18 11.19 0.50
N LEU A 38 0.93 10.45 0.43
CA LEU A 38 2.17 10.98 -0.11
C LEU A 38 2.14 10.79 -1.63
N SER A 39 2.14 11.90 -2.37
CA SER A 39 2.33 11.88 -3.82
C SER A 39 3.81 11.67 -4.11
N PRO A 40 4.23 10.51 -4.66
CA PRO A 40 5.63 10.27 -4.95
C PRO A 40 6.09 11.25 -6.04
N THR A 41 7.19 11.97 -5.77
CA THR A 41 7.77 12.91 -6.73
C THR A 41 8.73 12.20 -7.70
N GLU A 42 9.34 11.09 -7.26
CA GLU A 42 10.16 10.19 -8.09
C GLU A 42 10.02 8.75 -7.56
N LEU A 43 9.59 7.81 -8.41
CA LEU A 43 9.62 6.37 -8.17
C LEU A 43 10.60 5.77 -9.16
N SER A 44 11.69 5.16 -8.67
CA SER A 44 12.65 4.46 -9.54
C SER A 44 11.95 3.27 -10.22
N LEU A 45 11.96 3.25 -11.55
CA LEU A 45 11.25 2.26 -12.37
C LEU A 45 12.06 0.97 -12.63
N GLU A 46 13.21 0.76 -11.97
CA GLU A 46 14.11 -0.37 -12.27
C GLU A 46 14.43 -1.26 -11.05
N PRO A 47 14.11 -2.57 -11.12
CA PRO A 47 12.85 -3.15 -11.55
C PRO A 47 12.12 -3.66 -10.29
N ILE A 48 11.47 -2.78 -9.52
CA ILE A 48 10.61 -3.22 -8.41
C ILE A 48 9.17 -3.30 -8.95
N ARG A 49 8.76 -4.52 -9.27
CA ARG A 49 7.51 -4.91 -9.93
C ARG A 49 6.31 -4.84 -8.96
N ALA A 50 6.07 -3.69 -8.34
CA ALA A 50 4.82 -3.49 -7.62
C ALA A 50 3.71 -3.15 -8.64
N ASP A 51 2.64 -3.94 -8.66
CA ASP A 51 1.45 -3.66 -9.47
C ASP A 51 0.59 -2.55 -8.84
N SER A 52 0.77 -2.30 -7.54
CA SER A 52 0.21 -1.15 -6.83
C SER A 52 1.10 -0.76 -5.66
N LEU A 53 1.18 0.54 -5.42
CA LEU A 53 1.93 1.16 -4.34
C LEU A 53 1.06 2.21 -3.65
N ILE A 54 0.90 2.08 -2.35
CA ILE A 54 0.22 3.06 -1.50
C ILE A 54 1.22 3.61 -0.49
N LEU A 55 1.42 4.93 -0.53
CA LEU A 55 2.27 5.65 0.40
C LEU A 55 1.43 6.60 1.23
N LEU A 56 1.47 6.38 2.54
CA LEU A 56 0.82 7.21 3.54
C LEU A 56 1.87 7.78 4.47
N GLN A 57 1.70 9.02 4.91
CA GLN A 57 2.63 9.66 5.83
C GLN A 57 1.91 10.39 6.96
N SER A 58 2.60 10.49 8.07
CA SER A 58 2.37 11.42 9.18
C SER A 58 3.69 12.13 9.48
N ASP A 59 3.69 13.00 10.49
CA ASP A 59 4.90 13.74 10.88
C ASP A 59 6.08 12.84 11.30
N GLU A 60 5.78 11.64 11.84
CA GLU A 60 6.80 10.75 12.44
C GLU A 60 6.93 9.39 11.73
N LEU A 61 6.06 9.09 10.76
CA LEU A 61 5.96 7.77 10.15
C LEU A 61 5.62 7.88 8.66
N VAL A 62 6.25 7.02 7.85
CA VAL A 62 5.80 6.67 6.51
C VAL A 62 5.35 5.21 6.50
N LEU A 63 4.11 4.95 6.08
CA LEU A 63 3.60 3.62 5.81
C LEU A 63 3.65 3.34 4.32
N HIS A 64 4.36 2.28 3.97
CA HIS A 64 4.60 1.84 2.60
C HIS A 64 3.97 0.46 2.38
N THR A 65 2.96 0.38 1.52
CA THR A 65 2.27 -0.87 1.17
C THR A 65 2.47 -1.18 -0.30
N GLU A 66 3.09 -2.34 -0.60
CA GLU A 66 3.33 -2.84 -1.95
C GLU A 66 2.53 -4.12 -2.21
N PHE A 67 1.96 -4.24 -3.42
CA PHE A 67 1.32 -5.46 -3.91
C PHE A 67 2.05 -5.96 -5.16
N GLN A 68 2.36 -7.26 -5.21
CA GLN A 68 2.98 -7.94 -6.35
C GLN A 68 2.12 -9.15 -6.76
N THR A 69 1.95 -9.33 -8.07
CA THR A 69 1.11 -10.40 -8.64
C THR A 69 1.88 -11.36 -9.53
#